data_AF-A0A937F8Q5-F1
#
_entry.id   AF-A0A937F8Q5-F1
#
_cell.length_a   1.000
_cell.length_b   1.000
_cell.length_c   1.000
_cell.angle_alpha   90.00
_cell.angle_beta   90.00
_cell.angle_gamma   90.00
#
_symmetry.space_group_name_H-M   'P 1'
#
loop_
_entity.id
_entity.type
_entity.pdbx_description
1 polymer ?
#
loop_
_entity_poly.entity_id
_entity_poly.type
_entity_poly.pdbx_seq_one_letter_code
_entity_poly.pdbx_strand_id
1 'polypeptide(L)' 'MLNEIALSIKSNFFTMDVAKKTNGDWIIMELGDGQVAGLPDNADKEEFYHNLKQNTLQSSRVKGNLTP' A
#
# COMPACT_ATOMS: atom_id res chain seq x y z
N MET A 1 5.20 2.87 -18.09
CA MET A 1 4.03 3.70 -17.68
C MET A 1 3.30 3.18 -16.44
N LEU A 2 2.37 2.22 -16.49
CA LEU A 2 1.59 1.82 -15.28
C LEU A 2 2.49 1.35 -14.12
N ASN A 3 3.52 0.57 -14.43
CA ASN A 3 4.50 0.12 -13.44
C ASN A 3 5.30 1.27 -12.78
N GLU A 4 5.69 2.28 -13.57
CA GLU A 4 6.39 3.46 -13.03
C GLU A 4 5.48 4.27 -12.10
N ILE A 5 4.20 4.40 -12.45
CA ILE A 5 3.21 5.08 -11.61
C ILE A 5 3.02 4.29 -10.31
N ALA A 6 2.86 2.96 -10.39
CA ALA A 6 2.70 2.10 -9.21
C ALA A 6 3.86 2.25 -8.22
N LEU A 7 5.09 2.32 -8.72
CA LEU A 7 6.29 2.50 -7.89
C LEU A 7 6.43 3.91 -7.30
N SER A 8 5.75 4.91 -7.87
CA SER A 8 5.80 6.30 -7.38
C SER A 8 4.82 6.59 -6.24
N ILE A 9 3.86 5.69 -6.01
CA ILE A 9 2.81 5.88 -5.00
C ILE A 9 3.41 5.72 -3.60
N LYS A 10 3.27 6.75 -2.78
CA LYS A 10 3.74 6.77 -1.38
C LYS A 10 2.72 6.15 -0.41
N SER A 11 2.21 4.97 -0.75
CA SER A 11 1.36 4.17 0.13
C SER A 11 1.81 2.70 0.08
N ASN A 12 1.90 2.07 1.26
CA ASN A 12 2.24 0.64 1.36
C ASN A 12 1.13 -0.27 0.83
N PHE A 13 -0.10 0.25 0.79
CA PHE A 13 -1.27 -0.48 0.29
C PHE A 13 -2.13 0.49 -0.52
N PHE A 14 -2.43 0.13 -1.77
CA PHE A 14 -3.25 0.95 -2.66
C PHE A 14 -4.01 0.04 -3.63
N THR A 15 -5.09 0.56 -4.20
CA THR A 15 -5.84 -0.04 -5.29
C THR A 15 -5.65 0.81 -6.54
N MET A 16 -5.61 0.16 -7.70
CA MET A 16 -5.50 0.84 -9.00
C MET A 16 -6.32 0.09 -10.02
N ASP A 17 -7.41 0.72 -10.47
CA ASP A 17 -8.25 0.18 -11.53
C ASP A 17 -7.77 0.69 -12.87
N VAL A 18 -7.57 -0.21 -13.84
CA VAL A 18 -7.00 0.11 -15.15
C VAL A 18 -7.88 -0.40 -16.28
N ALA A 19 -7.92 0.36 -17.37
CA ALA A 19 -8.63 -0.02 -18.59
C ALA A 19 -7.69 0.08 -19.81
N LYS A 20 -7.88 -0.83 -20.77
CA LYS A 20 -7.19 -0.79 -22.06
C LYS A 20 -8.08 -0.11 -23.10
N LYS A 21 -7.61 0.99 -23.68
CA LYS A 21 -8.28 1.69 -24.77
C LYS A 21 -8.22 0.84 -26.05
N THR A 22 -9.11 1.12 -27.00
CA THR A 22 -9.17 0.43 -28.30
C THR A 22 -7.91 0.61 -29.14
N ASN A 23 -7.17 1.69 -28.93
CA ASN A 23 -5.88 1.96 -29.56
C ASN A 23 -4.69 1.23 -28.90
N GLY A 24 -4.93 0.41 -27.87
CA GLY A 24 -3.92 -0.41 -27.20
C GLY A 24 -3.25 0.23 -25.99
N ASP A 25 -3.40 1.54 -25.79
CA ASP A 25 -2.90 2.24 -24.61
C ASP A 25 -3.68 1.85 -23.35
N TRP A 26 -3.06 2.07 -22.20
CA TRP A 26 -3.68 1.88 -20.89
C TRP A 26 -4.01 3.22 -20.23
N ILE A 27 -5.09 3.23 -19.45
CA ILE A 27 -5.46 4.36 -18.59
C ILE A 27 -5.76 3.88 -17.17
N ILE A 28 -5.52 4.75 -16.20
CA ILE A 28 -5.93 4.55 -14.80
C ILE A 28 -7.31 5.16 -14.67
N MET A 29 -8.28 4.36 -14.23
CA MET A 29 -9.67 4.76 -14.04
C MET A 29 -9.90 5.28 -12.63
N GLU A 30 -9.29 4.63 -11.64
CA GLU A 30 -9.38 4.98 -10.23
C GLU A 30 -8.07 4.65 -9.51
N LEU A 31 -7.70 5.48 -8.53
CA LEU A 31 -6.58 5.25 -7.64
C LEU A 31 -7.02 5.51 -6.20
N GLY A 32 -6.94 4.49 -5.35
CA GLY A 32 -7.23 4.58 -3.92
C GLY A 32 -6.01 4.22 -3.09
N ASP A 33 -5.70 4.98 -2.05
CA ASP A 33 -4.57 4.71 -1.14
C ASP A 33 -4.92 3.77 0.02
N GLY A 34 -6.05 3.06 -0.11
CA GLY A 34 -6.50 2.06 0.87
C GLY A 34 -7.18 2.63 2.12
N GLN A 35 -7.41 3.95 2.20
CA GLN A 35 -8.00 4.61 3.39
C GLN A 35 -9.44 4.19 3.75
N VAL A 36 -10.11 3.34 2.96
CA VAL A 36 -11.51 2.90 3.20
C VAL A 36 -11.71 1.38 3.09
N ALA A 37 -10.64 0.60 2.91
CA ALA A 37 -10.75 -0.86 2.91
C ALA A 37 -10.79 -1.34 4.37
N GLY A 38 -11.99 -1.67 4.86
CA GLY A 38 -12.11 -2.41 6.12
C GLY A 38 -11.34 -3.73 6.07
N LEU A 39 -11.04 -4.29 7.24
CA LEU A 39 -10.48 -5.64 7.31
C LEU A 39 -11.49 -6.67 6.77
N PRO A 40 -11.06 -7.74 6.10
CA PRO A 40 -11.94 -8.84 5.71
C PRO A 40 -12.81 -9.32 6.88
N ASP A 41 -14.04 -9.75 6.62
CA ASP A 41 -14.98 -10.16 7.68
C ASP A 41 -14.43 -11.27 8.59
N ASN A 42 -13.55 -12.11 8.05
CA ASN A 42 -12.89 -13.22 8.74
C ASN A 42 -11.47 -12.89 9.22
N ALA A 43 -11.01 -11.65 9.11
CA ALA A 43 -9.70 -11.25 9.59
C ALA A 43 -9.70 -11.07 11.12
N ASP A 44 -8.63 -11.55 11.76
CA ASP A 44 -8.34 -11.22 13.15
C ASP A 44 -7.82 -9.78 13.22
N LYS A 45 -8.69 -8.88 13.65
CA LYS A 45 -8.39 -7.44 13.73
C LYS A 45 -7.32 -7.16 14.79
N GLU A 46 -7.33 -7.90 15.89
CA GLU A 46 -6.40 -7.70 16.99
C GLU A 46 -4.99 -8.13 16.57
N GLU A 47 -4.87 -9.30 15.93
CA GLU A 47 -3.59 -9.76 15.39
C GLU A 47 -3.04 -8.78 14.35
N PHE A 48 -3.89 -8.32 13.42
CA PHE A 48 -3.48 -7.38 12.38
C PHE A 48 -2.94 -6.07 12.96
N TYR A 49 -3.70 -5.41 13.84
CA TYR A 49 -3.27 -4.12 14.41
C TYR A 49 -2.11 -4.29 15.40
N HIS A 50 -2.03 -5.41 16.11
CA HIS A 50 -0.86 -5.74 16.94
C HIS A 50 0.40 -5.79 16.08
N ASN A 51 0.37 -6.58 15.01
CA ASN A 51 1.52 -6.75 14.11
C ASN A 51 1.88 -5.44 13.39
N LEU A 52 0.89 -4.66 12.95
CA LEU A 52 1.10 -3.35 12.34
C LEU A 52 1.85 -2.41 13.31
N LYS A 53 1.43 -2.35 14.57
CA LYS A 53 2.08 -1.54 15.61
C LYS A 53 3.51 -2.02 15.90
N GLN A 54 3.73 -3.33 16.03
CA GLN A 54 5.08 -3.85 16.29
C GLN A 54 6.05 -3.53 15.15
N ASN A 55 5.62 -3.73 13.91
CA ASN A 55 6.47 -3.53 12.72
C ASN A 55 6.75 -2.05 12.43
N THR A 56 5.80 -1.16 12.69
CA THR A 56 6.01 0.29 12.59
C THR A 56 6.97 0.81 13.67
N LEU A 57 6.88 0.27 14.90
CA LEU A 57 7.80 0.60 15.99
C LEU A 57 9.20 -0.01 15.81
N GLN A 58 9.32 -1.23 15.27
CA GLN A 58 10.61 -1.85 14.94
C GLN A 58 11.35 -1.08 13.84
N SER A 59 10.64 -0.66 12.80
CA SER A 59 11.21 0.17 11.72
C SER A 59 11.75 1.51 12.23
N SER A 60 11.19 2.02 13.33
CA SER A 60 11.65 3.24 14.03
C SER A 60 12.89 3.00 14.89
N ARG A 61 13.05 1.78 15.44
CA ARG A 61 14.21 1.39 16.27
C ARG A 61 15.45 1.04 15.44
N VAL A 62 15.28 0.43 14.26
CA VAL A 62 16.42 0.08 13.39
C VAL A 62 17.10 1.33 12.79
N LYS A 63 16.34 2.41 12.54
CA LYS A 63 16.91 3.70 12.09
C LYS A 63 17.66 4.47 13.19
N GLY A 64 17.53 4.07 14.46
CA GLY A 64 18.21 4.72 15.59
C GLY A 64 19.61 4.19 15.90
N ASN A 65 20.04 3.07 15.28
CA ASN A 65 21.32 2.42 15.56
C ASN A 65 22.32 2.49 14.40
N LEU A 66 22.12 3.39 13.44
CA LEU A 66 23.10 3.67 12.39
C LEU A 66 23.46 5.15 12.39
N THR A 67 24.49 5.49 13.17
CA THR A 67 25.46 6.57 12.89
C THR A 67 26.65 6.41 13.83
N PRO A 68 27.84 6.79 13.35
CA PRO A 68 28.99 5.93 13.03
C PRO A 68 29.64 5.21 14.22
#